data_AF-A0AAN6F6Z8-F1
#
_entry.id   AF-A0AAN6F6Z8-F1
#
_cell.length_a   1.000
_cell.length_b   1.000
_cell.length_c   1.000
_cell.angle_alpha   90.00
_cell.angle_beta   90.00
_cell.angle_gamma   90.00
#
_symmetry.space_group_name_H-M   'P 1'
#
loop_
_entity.id
_entity.type
_entity.pdbx_description
1 polymer ?
#
loop_
_entity_poly.entity_id
_entity_poly.type
_entity_poly.pdbx_seq_one_letter_code
_entity_poly.pdbx_strand_id
1 'polypeptide(L)'
;MFATFPWWDVSFLVAFFFSVGSAVFIVCGFFYWLPLAAPSTDFPHESATAGGLTSFIGGTLFEIGAVFLVIEATNENQTGCFGWELEHVVSEHEKSGKTSVRYKPEKNACGHHHCGNRGFLRGALGSKGSQRRWEWWPTWHELRTHYLREIGFLGSFAEFVGATVFYINTILALPGVYSSLSQGVLWGLYWLTYLVGGGLFIVSSALYMIETQPNWYTPAPHVLGWWVGVWNMIGSIGWTLAAALGYCDLSGCQYQSNLTLIWASIAFLIGSLTLWFEALDKYPVEKEGHKPPSLQVTSSPKSGKLRAYDLNNDDTRSM
;
A
#
# COMPACT_ATOMS: atom_id res chain seq x y z
N MET A 1 19.47 -5.67 -13.11
CA MET A 1 18.54 -5.95 -12.01
C MET A 1 17.68 -7.11 -12.45
N PHE A 2 17.90 -8.31 -11.91
CA PHE A 2 16.94 -9.40 -12.12
C PHE A 2 15.87 -9.20 -11.05
N ALA A 3 14.65 -8.84 -11.45
CA ALA A 3 13.55 -8.66 -10.53
C ALA A 3 13.18 -10.01 -9.92
N THR A 4 13.58 -10.25 -8.67
CA THR A 4 12.93 -11.26 -7.85
C THR A 4 11.48 -10.81 -7.64
N PHE A 5 10.53 -11.73 -7.75
CA PHE A 5 9.10 -11.47 -7.48
C PHE A 5 8.81 -11.90 -6.04
N PRO A 6 8.92 -11.01 -5.03
CA PRO A 6 8.72 -11.36 -3.63
C PRO A 6 7.22 -11.47 -3.31
N TRP A 7 6.58 -12.51 -3.84
CA TRP A 7 5.15 -12.80 -3.57
C TRP A 7 4.85 -13.05 -2.07
N TRP A 8 5.89 -13.23 -1.26
CA TRP A 8 5.82 -13.36 0.20
C TRP A 8 5.82 -12.03 0.96
N ASP A 9 6.03 -10.88 0.30
CA ASP A 9 6.03 -9.55 0.91
C ASP A 9 4.66 -8.88 0.72
N VAL A 10 3.99 -8.52 1.81
CA VAL A 10 2.63 -7.95 1.73
C VAL A 10 2.63 -6.61 1.00
N SER A 11 3.62 -5.75 1.26
CA SER A 11 3.71 -4.44 0.61
C SER A 11 3.90 -4.58 -0.89
N PHE A 12 4.64 -5.61 -1.33
CA PHE A 12 4.74 -5.95 -2.74
C PHE A 12 3.38 -6.36 -3.31
N LEU A 13 2.62 -7.22 -2.61
CA LEU A 13 1.30 -7.65 -3.06
C LEU A 13 0.31 -6.48 -3.14
N VAL A 14 0.28 -5.61 -2.13
CA VAL A 14 -0.52 -4.38 -2.12
C VAL A 14 -0.23 -3.55 -3.37
N ALA A 15 1.06 -3.24 -3.62
CA ALA A 15 1.46 -2.45 -4.76
C ALA A 15 1.15 -3.13 -6.10
N PHE A 16 1.33 -4.45 -6.18
CA PHE A 16 1.03 -5.25 -7.36
C PHE A 16 -0.47 -5.22 -7.71
N PHE A 17 -1.35 -5.49 -6.75
CA PHE A 17 -2.79 -5.52 -6.98
C PHE A 17 -3.33 -4.15 -7.40
N PHE A 18 -2.91 -3.08 -6.73
CA PHE A 18 -3.29 -1.72 -7.13
C PHE A 18 -2.72 -1.32 -8.49
N SER A 19 -1.49 -1.74 -8.83
CA SER A 19 -0.89 -1.45 -10.14
C SER A 19 -1.64 -2.15 -11.27
N VAL A 20 -1.86 -3.46 -11.15
CA VAL A 20 -2.58 -4.24 -12.17
C VAL A 20 -4.03 -3.78 -12.27
N GLY A 21 -4.70 -3.56 -11.13
CA GLY A 21 -6.06 -3.01 -11.10
C GLY A 21 -6.15 -1.66 -11.80
N SER A 22 -5.18 -0.76 -11.57
CA SER A 22 -5.17 0.57 -12.19
C SER A 22 -4.98 0.48 -13.69
N ALA A 23 -4.08 -0.40 -14.16
CA ALA A 23 -3.91 -0.67 -15.59
C ALA A 23 -5.21 -1.21 -16.23
N VAL A 24 -5.91 -2.11 -15.55
CA VAL A 24 -7.23 -2.61 -16.01
C VAL A 24 -8.26 -1.47 -16.06
N PHE A 25 -8.28 -0.57 -15.07
CA PHE A 25 -9.19 0.58 -15.09
C PHE A 25 -8.87 1.61 -16.18
N ILE A 26 -7.61 1.77 -16.58
CA ILE A 26 -7.26 2.56 -17.77
C ILE A 26 -7.92 1.96 -19.02
N VAL A 27 -7.77 0.64 -19.21
CA VAL A 27 -8.39 -0.08 -20.35
C VAL A 27 -9.92 0.02 -20.30
N CYS A 28 -10.50 -0.14 -19.11
CA CYS A 28 -11.94 0.07 -18.87
C CYS A 28 -12.40 1.46 -19.29
N GLY A 29 -11.67 2.50 -18.86
CA GLY A 29 -11.94 3.88 -19.25
C GLY A 29 -11.91 4.07 -20.76
N PHE A 30 -10.99 3.43 -21.47
CA PHE A 30 -10.96 3.47 -22.94
C PHE A 30 -12.19 2.80 -23.57
N PHE A 31 -12.65 1.65 -23.08
CA PHE A 31 -13.87 1.01 -23.59
C PHE A 31 -15.13 1.88 -23.40
N TYR A 32 -15.14 2.77 -22.41
CA TYR A 32 -16.24 3.72 -22.21
C TYR A 32 -16.06 5.05 -22.96
N TRP A 33 -14.83 5.53 -23.08
CA TRP A 33 -14.54 6.86 -23.61
C TRP A 33 -14.28 6.87 -25.12
N LEU A 34 -13.60 5.86 -25.66
CA LEU A 34 -13.18 5.83 -27.05
C LEU A 34 -14.36 5.85 -28.03
N PRO A 35 -15.47 5.11 -27.81
CA PRO A 35 -16.67 5.22 -28.65
C PRO A 35 -17.28 6.62 -28.68
N LEU A 36 -17.08 7.42 -27.62
CA LEU A 36 -17.55 8.81 -27.55
C LEU A 36 -16.59 9.78 -28.26
N ALA A 37 -15.28 9.55 -28.15
CA ALA A 37 -14.25 10.42 -28.71
C ALA A 37 -13.99 10.16 -30.21
N ALA A 38 -14.05 8.90 -30.62
CA ALA A 38 -13.83 8.45 -31.98
C ALA A 38 -14.87 7.38 -32.36
N PRO A 39 -16.14 7.76 -32.64
CA PRO A 39 -17.21 6.81 -32.93
C PRO A 39 -16.94 5.85 -34.10
N SER A 40 -16.02 6.20 -35.00
CA SER A 40 -15.60 5.34 -36.11
C SER A 40 -14.82 4.09 -35.69
N THR A 41 -14.34 4.01 -34.45
CA THR A 41 -13.63 2.85 -33.91
C THR A 41 -14.52 1.93 -33.07
N ASP A 42 -15.78 2.31 -32.84
CA ASP A 42 -16.72 1.56 -32.00
C ASP A 42 -16.95 0.15 -32.57
N PHE A 43 -16.96 -0.84 -31.69
CA PHE A 43 -17.23 -2.23 -32.04
C PHE A 43 -18.31 -2.85 -31.15
N PRO A 44 -19.01 -3.90 -31.63
CA PRO A 44 -20.11 -4.49 -30.89
C PRO A 44 -19.69 -4.91 -29.48
N HIS A 45 -20.48 -4.47 -28.49
CA HIS A 45 -20.31 -4.78 -27.06
C HIS A 45 -19.08 -4.17 -26.38
N GLU A 46 -18.42 -3.18 -27.00
CA GLU A 46 -17.27 -2.47 -26.42
C GLU A 46 -17.59 -1.88 -25.04
N SER A 47 -18.49 -0.90 -24.96
CA SER A 47 -18.85 -0.26 -23.68
C SER A 47 -19.69 -1.18 -22.78
N ALA A 48 -20.69 -1.85 -23.36
CA ALA A 48 -21.68 -2.62 -22.59
C ALA A 48 -21.14 -3.93 -21.98
N THR A 49 -20.11 -4.54 -22.58
CA THR A 49 -19.55 -5.81 -22.09
C THR A 49 -18.08 -5.67 -21.72
N ALA A 50 -17.23 -5.14 -22.60
CA ALA A 50 -15.80 -5.03 -22.29
C ALA A 50 -15.54 -4.01 -21.17
N GLY A 51 -16.19 -2.85 -21.22
CA GLY A 51 -16.17 -1.86 -20.13
C GLY A 51 -16.66 -2.43 -18.81
N GLY A 52 -17.85 -3.05 -18.80
CA GLY A 52 -18.44 -3.64 -17.59
C GLY A 52 -17.58 -4.75 -16.96
N LEU A 53 -17.07 -5.67 -17.79
CA LEU A 53 -16.22 -6.77 -17.33
C LEU A 53 -14.87 -6.29 -16.79
N THR A 54 -14.22 -5.35 -17.49
CA THR A 54 -12.95 -4.79 -17.02
C THR A 54 -13.13 -3.93 -15.78
N SER A 55 -14.23 -3.19 -15.64
CA SER A 55 -14.60 -2.50 -14.40
C SER A 55 -14.68 -3.46 -13.22
N PHE A 56 -15.38 -4.59 -13.39
CA PHE A 56 -15.47 -5.64 -12.37
C PHE A 56 -14.11 -6.24 -12.00
N ILE A 57 -13.30 -6.64 -12.99
CA ILE A 57 -11.95 -7.20 -12.76
C ILE A 57 -11.06 -6.19 -12.03
N GLY A 58 -11.07 -4.92 -12.44
CA GLY A 58 -10.34 -3.85 -11.76
C GLY A 58 -10.80 -3.68 -10.32
N GLY A 59 -12.11 -3.68 -10.08
CA GLY A 59 -12.71 -3.60 -8.75
C GLY A 59 -12.29 -4.76 -7.84
N THR A 60 -12.30 -5.98 -8.36
CA THR A 60 -11.87 -7.18 -7.61
C THR A 60 -10.39 -7.08 -7.22
N LEU A 61 -9.53 -6.62 -8.13
CA LEU A 61 -8.10 -6.45 -7.83
C LEU A 61 -7.86 -5.38 -6.77
N PHE A 62 -8.58 -4.25 -6.83
CA PHE A 62 -8.52 -3.20 -5.81
C PHE A 62 -9.01 -3.69 -4.44
N GLU A 63 -10.10 -4.47 -4.40
CA GLU A 63 -10.62 -5.04 -3.15
C GLU A 63 -9.59 -5.98 -2.51
N ILE A 64 -8.97 -6.87 -3.30
CA ILE A 64 -7.91 -7.75 -2.82
C ILE A 64 -6.71 -6.94 -2.30
N GLY A 65 -6.29 -5.91 -3.05
CA GLY A 65 -5.22 -4.99 -2.63
C GLY A 65 -5.54 -4.29 -1.32
N ALA A 66 -6.77 -3.84 -1.12
CA ALA A 66 -7.21 -3.14 0.08
C ALA A 66 -7.29 -4.06 1.31
N VAL A 67 -7.64 -5.34 1.13
CA VAL A 67 -7.53 -6.36 2.19
C VAL A 67 -6.07 -6.53 2.62
N PHE A 68 -5.15 -6.68 1.66
CA PHE A 68 -3.72 -6.78 1.98
C PHE A 68 -3.18 -5.52 2.65
N LEU A 69 -3.69 -4.34 2.28
CA LEU A 69 -3.29 -3.07 2.87
C LEU A 69 -3.64 -2.99 4.36
N VAL A 70 -4.83 -3.46 4.76
CA VAL A 70 -5.21 -3.55 6.18
C VAL A 70 -4.36 -4.59 6.92
N ILE A 71 -4.08 -5.73 6.28
CA ILE A 71 -3.20 -6.77 6.85
C ILE A 71 -1.79 -6.23 7.08
N GLU A 72 -1.26 -5.43 6.15
CA GLU A 72 0.03 -4.77 6.28
C GLU A 72 0.03 -3.80 7.46
N ALA A 73 -0.98 -2.93 7.55
CA ALA A 73 -1.09 -1.94 8.61
C ALA A 73 -1.25 -2.54 10.01
N THR A 74 -1.82 -3.75 10.13
CA THR A 74 -1.89 -4.45 11.41
C THR A 74 -0.60 -5.18 11.77
N ASN A 75 0.35 -5.34 10.84
CA ASN A 75 1.58 -6.12 11.02
C ASN A 75 2.86 -5.29 10.80
N GLU A 76 2.84 -3.99 11.12
CA GLU A 76 4.00 -3.10 11.01
C GLU A 76 5.26 -3.73 11.63
N ASN A 77 6.38 -3.68 10.89
CA ASN A 77 7.66 -4.34 11.17
C ASN A 77 7.75 -5.86 10.94
N GLN A 78 6.70 -6.52 10.43
CA GLN A 78 6.69 -7.96 10.14
C GLN A 78 6.27 -8.31 8.70
N THR A 79 6.33 -7.36 7.76
CA THR A 79 5.90 -7.56 6.35
C THR A 79 6.63 -8.71 5.65
N GLY A 80 7.89 -8.99 6.00
CA GLY A 80 8.66 -10.14 5.49
C GLY A 80 8.32 -11.50 6.14
N CYS A 81 7.53 -11.53 7.22
CA CYS A 81 7.06 -12.76 7.87
C CYS A 81 5.79 -13.33 7.21
N PHE A 82 5.08 -12.55 6.39
CA PHE A 82 3.81 -12.94 5.78
C PHE A 82 3.90 -14.23 4.97
N GLY A 83 4.83 -14.34 4.01
CA GLY A 83 4.88 -15.56 3.19
C GLY A 83 5.26 -16.82 3.97
N TRP A 84 5.94 -16.70 5.11
CA TRP A 84 6.17 -17.85 6.00
C TRP A 84 4.87 -18.32 6.67
N GLU A 85 4.04 -17.40 7.15
CA GLU A 85 2.75 -17.74 7.77
C GLU A 85 1.72 -18.21 6.73
N LEU A 86 1.71 -17.60 5.54
CA LEU A 86 0.87 -18.05 4.44
C LEU A 86 1.25 -19.49 4.03
N GLU A 87 2.55 -19.81 3.93
CA GLU A 87 3.02 -21.18 3.68
C GLU A 87 2.62 -22.13 4.83
N HIS A 88 2.60 -21.68 6.09
CA HIS A 88 2.09 -22.51 7.19
C HIS A 88 0.60 -22.77 7.10
N VAL A 89 -0.24 -21.76 6.83
CA VAL A 89 -1.69 -21.96 6.67
C VAL A 89 -1.99 -22.86 5.47
N VAL A 90 -1.36 -22.59 4.33
CA VAL A 90 -1.51 -23.42 3.12
C VAL A 90 -0.96 -24.83 3.37
N SER A 91 0.19 -24.99 4.04
CA SER A 91 0.76 -26.30 4.33
C SER A 91 0.06 -27.04 5.46
N GLU A 92 -0.60 -26.38 6.41
CA GLU A 92 -1.51 -27.02 7.37
C GLU A 92 -2.74 -27.56 6.64
N HIS A 93 -3.21 -26.86 5.60
CA HIS A 93 -4.21 -27.38 4.68
C HIS A 93 -3.68 -28.49 3.75
N GLU A 94 -2.41 -28.45 3.33
CA GLU A 94 -1.80 -29.42 2.39
C GLU A 94 -1.06 -30.59 3.07
N LYS A 95 -0.84 -30.58 4.40
CA LYS A 95 -0.18 -31.67 5.15
C LYS A 95 -1.10 -32.86 5.40
N SER A 96 -1.69 -33.34 4.32
CA SER A 96 -1.64 -34.75 3.91
C SER A 96 -0.32 -35.12 3.18
N GLY A 97 0.62 -34.20 2.98
CA GLY A 97 2.06 -34.53 3.02
C GLY A 97 2.94 -33.92 1.93
N LYS A 98 3.88 -33.05 2.34
CA LYS A 98 5.31 -33.04 1.97
C LYS A 98 6.05 -31.87 2.62
N THR A 99 7.34 -32.07 2.90
CA THR A 99 8.24 -31.14 3.58
C THR A 99 8.86 -30.16 2.59
N SER A 100 8.59 -28.85 2.70
CA SER A 100 9.20 -27.80 1.86
C SER A 100 10.46 -27.19 2.51
N VAL A 101 11.42 -26.82 1.67
CA VAL A 101 12.72 -26.24 2.03
C VAL A 101 12.58 -24.73 2.28
N ARG A 102 13.19 -24.27 3.37
CA ARG A 102 12.97 -22.95 4.00
C ARG A 102 13.97 -21.90 3.51
N TYR A 103 13.49 -20.83 2.88
CA TYR A 103 14.25 -19.59 2.67
C TYR A 103 13.95 -18.59 3.80
N LYS A 104 14.98 -17.91 4.32
CA LYS A 104 14.86 -16.87 5.36
C LYS A 104 15.38 -15.54 4.81
N PRO A 105 14.59 -14.46 4.78
CA PRO A 105 15.13 -13.13 4.61
C PRO A 105 15.87 -12.68 5.88
N GLU A 106 16.95 -11.94 5.71
CA GLU A 106 17.82 -11.46 6.79
C GLU A 106 17.15 -10.31 7.54
N LYS A 107 16.82 -10.55 8.82
CA LYS A 107 15.99 -9.65 9.66
C LYS A 107 16.64 -8.31 10.02
N ASN A 108 17.94 -8.13 9.78
CA ASN A 108 18.70 -6.98 10.27
C ASN A 108 18.83 -5.81 9.28
N ALA A 109 18.22 -5.90 8.09
CA ALA A 109 18.39 -4.92 7.02
C ALA A 109 17.07 -4.28 6.52
N CYS A 110 16.01 -4.25 7.34
CA CYS A 110 14.73 -3.69 6.92
C CYS A 110 14.74 -2.16 7.02
N GLY A 111 15.10 -1.47 5.93
CA GLY A 111 15.19 0.00 5.84
C GLY A 111 13.95 0.69 5.27
N HIS A 112 12.73 0.31 5.68
CA HIS A 112 11.50 0.94 5.18
C HIS A 112 11.11 2.16 6.03
N HIS A 113 10.59 3.21 5.40
CA HIS A 113 10.36 4.53 6.03
C HIS A 113 9.22 4.54 7.07
N HIS A 114 8.39 3.50 7.15
CA HIS A 114 7.47 3.31 8.29
C HIS A 114 8.21 3.04 9.61
N CYS A 115 9.50 2.71 9.56
CA CYS A 115 10.31 2.45 10.75
C CYS A 115 10.88 3.74 11.40
N GLY A 116 10.57 4.94 10.87
CA GLY A 116 11.42 6.11 11.07
C GLY A 116 10.81 7.42 11.54
N ASN A 117 9.51 7.69 11.39
CA ASN A 117 9.02 9.05 11.64
C ASN A 117 8.53 9.26 13.07
N ARG A 118 9.40 9.85 13.89
CA ARG A 118 9.13 10.28 15.27
C ARG A 118 8.22 11.51 15.25
N GLY A 119 6.92 11.29 15.03
CA GLY A 119 5.87 12.29 15.15
C GLY A 119 5.47 12.56 16.61
N PHE A 120 5.86 13.73 17.10
CA PHE A 120 5.32 14.56 18.19
C PHE A 120 4.36 13.98 19.28
N LEU A 121 4.67 12.88 19.96
CA LEU A 121 4.16 12.63 21.34
C LEU A 121 5.22 11.89 22.17
N ARG A 122 6.02 12.67 22.91
CA ARG A 122 7.00 12.14 23.86
C ARG A 122 6.27 11.80 25.16
N GLY A 123 6.19 10.50 25.50
CA GLY A 123 5.80 10.11 26.85
C GLY A 123 5.36 8.65 27.07
N ALA A 124 6.20 7.66 26.77
CA ALA A 124 6.42 6.48 27.62
C ALA A 124 7.28 5.42 26.92
N LEU A 125 8.37 5.01 27.59
CA LEU A 125 9.05 3.72 27.50
C LEU A 125 9.58 3.30 26.11
N GLY A 126 10.89 3.45 25.94
CA GLY A 126 11.65 2.62 25.01
C GLY A 126 11.46 1.15 25.37
N SER A 127 10.63 0.46 24.59
CA SER A 127 10.56 -0.99 24.60
C SER A 127 11.59 -1.51 23.59
N LYS A 128 12.63 -2.18 24.10
CA LYS A 128 13.45 -3.09 23.31
C LYS A 128 12.50 -4.03 22.56
N GLY A 129 12.59 -4.06 21.23
CA GLY A 129 11.71 -4.82 20.35
C GLY A 129 11.46 -6.24 20.84
N SER A 130 10.30 -6.45 21.46
CA SER A 130 9.71 -7.78 21.55
C SER A 130 9.34 -8.17 20.12
N GLN A 131 9.89 -9.27 19.62
CA GLN A 131 9.44 -9.87 18.37
C GLN A 131 7.97 -10.26 18.54
N ARG A 132 7.06 -9.37 18.16
CA ARG A 132 5.64 -9.66 18.04
C ARG A 132 5.51 -10.77 16.99
N ARG A 133 4.57 -11.68 17.18
CA ARG A 133 4.26 -12.75 16.23
C ARG A 133 3.35 -12.16 15.15
N TRP A 134 3.29 -12.77 13.97
CA TRP A 134 2.36 -12.38 12.92
C TRP A 134 0.93 -12.58 13.40
N GLU A 135 0.07 -11.60 13.13
CA GLU A 135 -1.33 -11.60 13.56
C GLU A 135 -2.22 -11.29 12.35
N TRP A 136 -3.06 -12.24 11.96
CA TRP A 136 -4.00 -12.05 10.85
C TRP A 136 -5.11 -11.06 11.19
N TRP A 137 -5.47 -10.96 12.46
CA TRP A 137 -6.52 -10.07 12.96
C TRP A 137 -6.09 -9.49 14.31
N PRO A 138 -6.15 -8.16 14.50
CA PRO A 138 -5.81 -7.54 15.78
C PRO A 138 -6.88 -7.89 16.83
N THR A 139 -6.48 -8.00 18.09
CA THR A 139 -7.46 -8.17 19.17
C THR A 139 -8.32 -6.91 19.34
N TRP A 140 -9.52 -7.04 19.89
CA TRP A 140 -10.41 -5.88 20.07
C TRP A 140 -9.84 -4.83 21.02
N HIS A 141 -9.00 -5.26 21.97
CA HIS A 141 -8.27 -4.37 22.85
C HIS A 141 -7.22 -3.56 22.08
N GLU A 142 -6.40 -4.21 21.26
CA GLU A 142 -5.36 -3.55 20.46
C GLU A 142 -5.95 -2.63 19.40
N LEU A 143 -7.02 -3.06 18.73
CA LEU A 143 -7.74 -2.23 17.76
C LEU A 143 -8.21 -0.92 18.40
N ARG A 144 -8.82 -0.98 19.60
CA ARG A 144 -9.33 0.22 20.28
C ARG A 144 -8.24 1.10 20.89
N THR A 145 -7.15 0.52 21.35
CA THR A 145 -6.11 1.25 22.12
C THR A 145 -4.94 1.73 21.27
N HIS A 146 -4.63 1.03 20.18
CA HIS A 146 -3.48 1.27 19.32
C HIS A 146 -3.92 1.72 17.92
N TYR A 147 -4.43 0.79 17.10
CA TYR A 147 -4.63 1.01 15.66
C TYR A 147 -5.61 2.15 15.33
N LEU A 148 -6.69 2.33 16.09
CA LEU A 148 -7.62 3.46 15.86
C LEU A 148 -7.00 4.85 16.12
N ARG A 149 -5.78 4.93 16.66
CA ARG A 149 -5.04 6.18 16.87
C ARG A 149 -3.92 6.39 15.86
N GLU A 150 -3.61 5.37 15.05
CA GLU A 150 -2.54 5.41 14.07
C GLU A 150 -3.08 5.85 12.71
N ILE A 151 -2.50 6.92 12.17
CA ILE A 151 -2.99 7.53 10.93
C ILE A 151 -2.80 6.56 9.74
N GLY A 152 -1.70 5.80 9.71
CA GLY A 152 -1.47 4.75 8.70
C GLY A 152 -2.56 3.68 8.68
N PHE A 153 -2.96 3.18 9.85
CA PHE A 153 -4.07 2.23 9.96
C PHE A 153 -5.41 2.86 9.56
N LEU A 154 -5.70 4.08 10.02
CA LEU A 154 -6.93 4.79 9.65
C LEU A 154 -7.00 5.03 8.14
N GLY A 155 -5.88 5.35 7.49
CA GLY A 155 -5.77 5.46 6.03
C GLY A 155 -6.06 4.13 5.34
N SER A 156 -5.43 3.05 5.80
CA SER A 156 -5.63 1.69 5.27
C SER A 156 -7.08 1.23 5.42
N PHE A 157 -7.69 1.49 6.57
CA PHE A 157 -9.07 1.12 6.85
C PHE A 157 -10.06 1.96 6.03
N ALA A 158 -9.82 3.27 5.88
CA ALA A 158 -10.63 4.11 5.01
C ALA A 158 -10.56 3.65 3.54
N GLU A 159 -9.38 3.28 3.06
CA GLU A 159 -9.18 2.73 1.72
C GLU A 159 -9.96 1.42 1.54
N PHE A 160 -9.86 0.50 2.51
CA PHE A 160 -10.60 -0.75 2.50
C PHE A 160 -12.12 -0.55 2.46
N VAL A 161 -12.67 0.28 3.35
CA VAL A 161 -14.11 0.58 3.33
C VAL A 161 -14.50 1.26 2.01
N GLY A 162 -13.65 2.16 1.49
CA GLY A 162 -13.84 2.80 0.19
C GLY A 162 -13.90 1.79 -0.95
N ALA A 163 -12.96 0.85 -0.99
CA ALA A 163 -12.86 -0.19 -2.00
C ALA A 163 -14.07 -1.12 -1.94
N THR A 164 -14.47 -1.57 -0.75
CA THR A 164 -15.62 -2.45 -0.58
C THR A 164 -16.93 -1.77 -1.01
N VAL A 165 -17.11 -0.49 -0.66
CA VAL A 165 -18.28 0.28 -1.11
C VAL A 165 -18.26 0.45 -2.63
N PHE A 166 -17.13 0.92 -3.17
CA PHE A 166 -16.94 1.10 -4.62
C PHE A 166 -17.12 -0.22 -5.40
N TYR A 167 -16.76 -1.36 -4.81
CA TYR A 167 -16.85 -2.67 -5.45
C TYR A 167 -18.29 -3.04 -5.83
N ILE A 168 -19.28 -2.57 -5.04
CA ILE A 168 -20.71 -2.72 -5.35
C ILE A 168 -21.03 -2.12 -6.73
N ASN A 169 -20.53 -0.92 -7.03
CA ASN A 169 -20.69 -0.30 -8.34
C ASN A 169 -20.09 -1.16 -9.47
N THR A 170 -18.92 -1.75 -9.26
CA THR A 170 -18.29 -2.59 -10.29
C THR A 170 -19.03 -3.90 -10.55
N ILE A 171 -19.69 -4.47 -9.54
CA ILE A 171 -20.59 -5.62 -9.70
C ILE A 171 -21.81 -5.22 -10.54
N LEU A 172 -22.38 -4.05 -10.26
CA LEU A 172 -23.53 -3.52 -11.01
C LEU A 172 -23.17 -3.15 -12.46
N ALA A 173 -21.90 -2.90 -12.76
CA ALA A 173 -21.40 -2.64 -14.11
C ALA A 173 -21.36 -3.90 -15.00
N LEU A 174 -21.53 -5.11 -14.43
CA LEU A 174 -21.48 -6.35 -15.19
C LEU A 174 -22.55 -6.41 -16.31
N PRO A 175 -22.22 -7.02 -17.46
CA PRO A 175 -23.17 -7.20 -18.55
C PRO A 175 -24.39 -8.01 -18.08
N GLY A 176 -25.59 -7.57 -18.47
CA GLY A 176 -26.86 -8.17 -18.05
C GLY A 176 -27.40 -7.64 -16.71
N VAL A 177 -26.52 -7.22 -15.79
CA VAL A 177 -26.93 -6.54 -14.55
C VAL A 177 -27.22 -5.08 -14.87
N TYR A 178 -26.25 -4.36 -15.45
CA TYR A 178 -26.36 -2.92 -15.72
C TYR A 178 -27.58 -2.57 -16.59
N SER A 179 -27.86 -3.36 -17.62
CA SER A 179 -29.00 -3.17 -18.53
C SER A 179 -30.37 -3.35 -17.88
N SER A 180 -30.40 -3.98 -16.70
CA SER A 180 -31.64 -4.31 -15.97
C SER A 180 -31.90 -3.36 -14.80
N LEU A 181 -31.01 -2.37 -14.57
CA LEU A 181 -31.12 -1.45 -13.45
C LEU A 181 -32.24 -0.43 -13.70
N SER A 182 -33.10 -0.25 -12.69
CA SER A 182 -34.01 0.89 -12.67
C SER A 182 -33.24 2.18 -12.40
N GLN A 183 -33.82 3.32 -12.79
CA GLN A 183 -33.21 4.64 -12.53
C GLN A 183 -32.89 4.84 -11.03
N GLY A 184 -33.77 4.37 -10.14
CA GLY A 184 -33.57 4.46 -8.71
C GLY A 184 -32.35 3.66 -8.21
N VAL A 185 -32.10 2.48 -8.77
CA VAL A 185 -30.91 1.68 -8.44
C VAL A 185 -29.65 2.28 -9.06
N LEU A 186 -29.75 2.81 -10.28
CA LEU A 186 -28.64 3.51 -10.93
C LEU A 186 -28.18 4.71 -10.10
N TRP A 187 -29.11 5.54 -9.62
CA TRP A 187 -28.79 6.73 -8.84
C TRP A 187 -28.44 6.42 -7.39
N GLY A 188 -29.22 5.55 -6.75
CA GLY A 188 -29.12 5.27 -5.32
C GLY A 188 -28.08 4.22 -4.96
N LEU A 189 -27.65 3.38 -5.90
CA LEU A 189 -26.67 2.33 -5.63
C LEU A 189 -25.45 2.44 -6.54
N TYR A 190 -25.60 2.41 -7.87
CA TYR A 190 -24.46 2.44 -8.78
C TYR A 190 -23.63 3.72 -8.61
N TRP A 191 -24.22 4.89 -8.87
CA TRP A 191 -23.47 6.15 -8.76
C TRP A 191 -23.15 6.55 -7.32
N LEU A 192 -24.02 6.20 -6.36
CA LEU A 192 -23.81 6.58 -4.96
C LEU A 192 -22.62 5.83 -4.37
N THR A 193 -22.54 4.52 -4.59
CA THR A 193 -21.41 3.73 -4.07
C THR A 193 -20.11 4.08 -4.78
N TYR A 194 -20.16 4.43 -6.07
CA TYR A 194 -19.03 5.02 -6.78
C TYR A 194 -18.58 6.32 -6.08
N LEU A 195 -19.49 7.27 -5.85
CA LEU A 195 -19.19 8.56 -5.25
C LEU A 195 -18.63 8.44 -3.83
N VAL A 196 -19.27 7.62 -2.99
CA VAL A 196 -18.86 7.38 -1.59
C VAL A 196 -17.49 6.70 -1.54
N GLY A 197 -17.25 5.71 -2.39
CA GLY A 197 -15.95 5.05 -2.51
C GLY A 197 -14.83 6.03 -2.85
N GLY A 198 -15.03 6.86 -3.89
CA GLY A 198 -14.08 7.92 -4.26
C GLY A 198 -13.82 8.90 -3.12
N GLY A 199 -14.87 9.31 -2.39
CA GLY A 199 -14.74 10.17 -1.22
C GLY A 199 -13.89 9.54 -0.10
N LEU A 200 -14.01 8.24 0.14
CA LEU A 200 -13.20 7.52 1.11
C LEU A 200 -11.74 7.37 0.66
N PHE A 201 -11.49 7.20 -0.65
CA PHE A 201 -10.13 7.22 -1.21
C PHE A 201 -9.45 8.58 -1.02
N ILE A 202 -10.20 9.70 -1.12
CA ILE A 202 -9.70 11.04 -0.80
C ILE A 202 -9.26 11.10 0.67
N VAL A 203 -10.11 10.61 1.59
CA VAL A 203 -9.79 10.57 3.03
C VAL A 203 -8.54 9.73 3.28
N SER A 204 -8.47 8.53 2.70
CA SER A 204 -7.29 7.66 2.82
C SER A 204 -6.02 8.33 2.33
N SER A 205 -6.06 8.91 1.12
CA SER A 205 -4.92 9.59 0.50
C SER A 205 -4.45 10.78 1.35
N ALA A 206 -5.38 11.55 1.93
CA ALA A 206 -5.04 12.65 2.84
C ALA A 206 -4.35 12.14 4.11
N LEU A 207 -4.84 11.04 4.70
CA LEU A 207 -4.23 10.44 5.89
C LEU A 207 -2.81 9.95 5.59
N TYR A 208 -2.56 9.30 4.44
CA TYR A 208 -1.20 8.88 4.06
C TYR A 208 -0.26 10.07 3.79
N MET A 209 -0.76 11.14 3.18
CA MET A 209 0.03 12.37 3.03
C MET A 209 0.37 12.98 4.39
N ILE A 210 -0.57 12.99 5.34
CA ILE A 210 -0.36 13.50 6.70
C ILE A 210 0.64 12.63 7.48
N GLU A 211 0.57 11.31 7.33
CA GLU A 211 1.48 10.36 7.99
C GLU A 211 2.94 10.55 7.55
N THR A 212 3.16 10.89 6.27
CA THR A 212 4.50 11.01 5.69
C THR A 212 5.15 12.37 5.93
N GLN A 213 4.39 13.39 6.35
CA GLN A 213 4.87 14.75 6.51
C GLN A 213 5.13 15.11 7.98
N PRO A 214 6.08 16.03 8.28
CA PRO A 214 6.48 16.33 9.66
C PRO A 214 5.39 17.00 10.50
N ASN A 215 4.50 17.75 9.85
CA ASN A 215 3.31 18.36 10.44
C ASN A 215 2.26 18.59 9.35
N TRP A 216 1.00 18.78 9.74
CA TRP A 216 -0.15 18.77 8.84
C TRP A 216 -0.10 19.80 7.69
N TYR A 217 0.72 20.84 7.78
CA TYR A 217 0.80 21.95 6.84
C TYR A 217 2.13 22.04 6.08
N THR A 218 3.12 21.20 6.37
CA THR A 218 4.44 21.24 5.71
C THR A 218 4.60 20.02 4.80
N PRO A 219 4.42 20.17 3.48
CA PRO A 219 4.62 19.08 2.53
C PRO A 219 6.00 18.42 2.64
N ALA A 220 6.08 17.11 2.36
CA ALA A 220 7.33 16.34 2.40
C ALA A 220 7.72 15.79 1.01
N PRO A 221 8.01 16.66 0.01
CA PRO A 221 8.27 16.23 -1.38
C PRO A 221 9.58 15.42 -1.55
N HIS A 222 10.40 15.31 -0.50
CA HIS A 222 11.59 14.49 -0.47
C HIS A 222 11.31 13.04 -0.04
N VAL A 223 10.09 12.75 0.43
CA VAL A 223 9.67 11.42 0.88
C VAL A 223 8.89 10.76 -0.26
N LEU A 224 9.27 9.54 -0.61
CA LEU A 224 8.65 8.81 -1.72
C LEU A 224 7.19 8.43 -1.40
N GLY A 225 6.90 7.97 -0.18
CA GLY A 225 5.53 7.72 0.28
C GLY A 225 4.60 8.94 0.24
N TRP A 226 5.14 10.17 0.36
CA TRP A 226 4.35 11.38 0.20
C TRP A 226 3.83 11.52 -1.24
N TRP A 227 4.66 11.20 -2.24
CA TRP A 227 4.24 11.18 -3.64
C TRP A 227 3.23 10.08 -3.97
N VAL A 228 3.32 8.91 -3.31
CA VAL A 228 2.27 7.87 -3.40
C VAL A 228 0.93 8.46 -2.96
N GLY A 229 0.90 9.13 -1.80
CA GLY A 229 -0.30 9.80 -1.29
C GLY A 229 -0.83 10.90 -2.23
N VAL A 230 0.05 11.72 -2.84
CA VAL A 230 -0.34 12.77 -3.79
C VAL A 230 -0.97 12.19 -5.05
N TRP A 231 -0.37 11.17 -5.65
CA TRP A 231 -0.91 10.56 -6.86
C TRP A 231 -2.22 9.83 -6.59
N ASN A 232 -2.33 9.15 -5.45
CA ASN A 232 -3.60 8.55 -5.01
C ASN A 232 -4.65 9.62 -4.72
N MET A 233 -4.30 10.78 -4.15
CA MET A 233 -5.21 11.90 -3.94
C MET A 233 -5.75 12.44 -5.27
N ILE A 234 -4.88 12.67 -6.24
CA ILE A 234 -5.26 13.11 -7.59
C ILE A 234 -6.21 12.10 -8.21
N GLY A 235 -5.84 10.81 -8.18
CA GLY A 235 -6.69 9.71 -8.65
C GLY A 235 -8.06 9.71 -7.97
N SER A 236 -8.09 9.79 -6.65
CA SER A 236 -9.32 9.78 -5.84
C SER A 236 -10.26 10.93 -6.19
N ILE A 237 -9.74 12.15 -6.34
CA ILE A 237 -10.51 13.31 -6.81
C ILE A 237 -11.11 13.04 -8.19
N GLY A 238 -10.34 12.42 -9.09
CA GLY A 238 -10.82 12.03 -10.40
C GLY A 238 -11.95 10.99 -10.33
N TRP A 239 -11.81 9.93 -9.53
CA TRP A 239 -12.86 8.94 -9.34
C TRP A 239 -14.15 9.57 -8.77
N THR A 240 -14.03 10.45 -7.77
CA THR A 240 -15.18 11.20 -7.23
C THR A 240 -15.82 12.09 -8.28
N LEU A 241 -15.02 12.79 -9.10
CA LEU A 241 -15.52 13.64 -10.18
C LEU A 241 -16.22 12.82 -11.28
N ALA A 242 -15.67 11.67 -11.66
CA ALA A 242 -16.27 10.77 -12.62
C ALA A 242 -17.65 10.29 -12.15
N ALA A 243 -17.78 9.92 -10.86
CA ALA A 243 -19.05 9.55 -10.24
C ALA A 243 -20.05 10.72 -10.21
N ALA A 244 -19.59 11.91 -9.81
CA ALA A 244 -20.43 13.10 -9.75
C ALA A 244 -20.99 13.49 -11.12
N LEU A 245 -20.16 13.41 -12.16
CA LEU A 245 -20.57 13.64 -13.56
C LEU A 245 -21.54 12.57 -14.07
N GLY A 246 -21.56 11.38 -13.47
CA GLY A 246 -22.52 10.32 -13.78
C GLY A 246 -23.98 10.66 -13.45
N TYR A 247 -24.22 11.61 -12.53
CA TYR A 247 -25.55 12.14 -12.23
C TYR A 247 -26.01 13.24 -13.18
N CYS A 248 -25.15 13.67 -14.10
CA CYS A 248 -25.42 14.81 -14.96
C CYS A 248 -25.93 14.37 -16.33
N ASP A 249 -27.09 14.90 -16.73
CA ASP A 249 -27.71 14.67 -18.05
C ASP A 249 -27.31 15.71 -19.12
N LEU A 250 -26.44 16.67 -18.79
CA LEU A 250 -26.01 17.72 -19.73
C LEU A 250 -25.06 17.15 -20.80
N SER A 251 -25.08 17.77 -21.98
CA SER A 251 -24.18 17.42 -23.08
C SER A 251 -22.72 17.48 -22.65
N GLY A 252 -22.00 16.36 -22.79
CA GLY A 252 -20.58 16.25 -22.45
C GLY A 252 -20.29 15.71 -21.05
N CYS A 253 -21.28 15.58 -20.16
CA CYS A 253 -21.06 15.01 -18.83
C CYS A 253 -20.58 13.55 -18.89
N GLN A 254 -21.19 12.72 -19.74
CA GLN A 254 -20.74 11.33 -19.96
C GLN A 254 -19.31 11.26 -20.50
N TYR A 255 -18.98 12.12 -21.47
CA TYR A 255 -17.63 12.21 -22.03
C TYR A 255 -16.61 12.57 -20.95
N GLN A 256 -16.90 13.59 -20.15
CA GLN A 256 -16.01 14.05 -19.08
C GLN A 256 -15.90 13.02 -17.96
N SER A 257 -16.99 12.32 -17.61
CA SER A 257 -16.98 11.23 -16.64
C SER A 257 -16.02 10.12 -17.06
N ASN A 258 -16.14 9.64 -18.29
CA ASN A 258 -15.29 8.57 -18.82
C ASN A 258 -13.84 9.02 -19.06
N LEU A 259 -13.61 10.26 -19.49
CA LEU A 259 -12.26 10.83 -19.59
C LEU A 259 -11.60 10.94 -18.21
N THR A 260 -12.40 11.33 -17.22
CA THR A 260 -11.94 11.49 -15.85
C THR A 260 -11.51 10.17 -15.26
N LEU A 261 -12.29 9.12 -15.48
CA LEU A 261 -11.94 7.74 -15.14
C LEU A 261 -10.54 7.35 -15.67
N ILE A 262 -10.21 7.69 -16.92
CA ILE A 262 -8.90 7.36 -17.51
C ILE A 262 -7.76 8.04 -16.75
N TRP A 263 -7.77 9.37 -16.63
CA TRP A 263 -6.64 10.06 -15.98
C TRP A 263 -6.57 9.77 -14.49
N ALA A 264 -7.71 9.54 -13.84
CA ALA A 264 -7.77 9.11 -12.44
C ALA A 264 -7.07 7.76 -12.23
N SER A 265 -7.31 6.82 -13.15
CA SER A 265 -6.67 5.50 -13.14
C SER A 265 -5.18 5.58 -13.45
N ILE A 266 -4.75 6.49 -14.34
CA ILE A 266 -3.33 6.78 -14.58
C ILE A 266 -2.66 7.32 -13.30
N ALA A 267 -3.32 8.23 -12.58
CA ALA A 267 -2.77 8.76 -11.34
C ALA A 267 -2.60 7.65 -10.28
N PHE A 268 -3.61 6.81 -10.07
CA PHE A 268 -3.48 5.63 -9.20
C PHE A 268 -2.40 4.65 -9.67
N LEU A 269 -2.23 4.47 -11.00
CA LEU A 269 -1.14 3.65 -11.53
C LEU A 269 0.23 4.25 -11.17
N ILE A 270 0.43 5.55 -11.29
CA ILE A 270 1.70 6.19 -10.92
C ILE A 270 1.96 6.03 -9.41
N GLY A 271 0.93 6.24 -8.57
CA GLY A 271 1.03 6.05 -7.12
C GLY A 271 1.40 4.61 -6.74
N SER A 272 0.70 3.64 -7.30
CA SER A 272 0.94 2.21 -7.04
C SER A 272 2.25 1.69 -7.62
N LEU A 273 2.70 2.15 -8.79
CA LEU A 273 4.05 1.84 -9.31
C LEU A 273 5.16 2.44 -8.43
N THR A 274 4.93 3.61 -7.86
CA THR A 274 5.86 4.24 -6.90
C THR A 274 5.95 3.42 -5.61
N LEU A 275 4.80 2.99 -5.08
CA LEU A 275 4.75 2.05 -3.95
C LEU A 275 5.42 0.70 -4.30
N TRP A 276 5.27 0.24 -5.54
CA TRP A 276 5.88 -1.01 -6.00
C TRP A 276 7.41 -0.89 -6.03
N PHE A 277 7.92 0.24 -6.50
CA PHE A 277 9.35 0.57 -6.45
C PHE A 277 9.87 0.58 -5.00
N GLU A 278 9.14 1.19 -4.07
CA GLU A 278 9.47 1.18 -2.64
C GLU A 278 9.52 -0.23 -2.05
N ALA A 279 8.55 -1.08 -2.41
CA ALA A 279 8.49 -2.46 -1.94
C ALA A 279 9.65 -3.32 -2.47
N LEU A 280 10.15 -3.02 -3.68
CA LEU A 280 11.28 -3.73 -4.30
C LEU A 280 12.63 -3.30 -3.71
N ASP A 281 12.80 -2.02 -3.36
CA ASP A 281 14.05 -1.49 -2.80
C ASP A 281 14.35 -2.03 -1.38
N LYS A 282 13.40 -2.73 -0.76
CA LYS A 282 13.61 -3.47 0.50
C LYS A 282 14.65 -4.60 0.39
N TYR A 283 14.88 -5.12 -0.80
CA TYR A 283 15.76 -6.27 -1.03
C TYR A 283 16.93 -5.90 -1.98
N PRO A 284 17.83 -4.99 -1.59
CA PRO A 284 18.98 -4.67 -2.42
C PRO A 284 19.87 -5.91 -2.54
N VAL A 285 20.04 -6.40 -3.76
CA VAL A 285 20.92 -7.55 -4.05
C VAL A 285 22.37 -7.08 -3.92
N GLU A 286 23.00 -7.32 -2.77
CA GLU A 286 24.46 -7.21 -2.67
C GLU A 286 25.10 -8.29 -3.53
N LYS A 287 25.94 -7.89 -4.49
CA LYS A 287 26.86 -8.81 -5.14
C LYS A 287 27.93 -9.18 -4.11
N GLU A 288 28.08 -10.47 -3.76
CA GLU A 288 29.26 -10.93 -3.03
C GLU A 288 30.52 -10.59 -3.84
N GLY A 289 31.20 -9.52 -3.43
CA GLY A 289 32.36 -8.97 -4.11
C GLY A 289 33.32 -8.36 -3.10
N HIS A 290 34.23 -9.20 -2.61
CA HIS A 290 35.44 -8.87 -1.85
C HIS A 290 35.23 -8.39 -0.40
N LYS A 291 35.40 -9.30 0.57
CA LYS A 291 35.60 -8.97 1.98
C LYS A 291 36.90 -8.16 2.13
N PRO A 292 36.89 -6.90 2.61
CA PRO A 292 38.08 -6.31 3.19
C PRO A 292 38.40 -7.01 4.52
N PRO A 293 39.69 -7.11 4.90
CA PRO A 293 40.12 -7.91 6.04
C PRO A 293 39.47 -7.41 7.34
N SER A 294 38.79 -8.33 8.03
CA SER A 294 38.16 -8.11 9.32
C SER A 294 39.18 -7.65 10.37
N LEU A 295 38.98 -6.48 10.96
CA LEU A 295 39.62 -6.10 12.22
C LEU A 295 39.13 -7.06 13.31
N GLN A 296 40.01 -7.97 13.74
CA GLN A 296 39.78 -8.81 14.89
C GLN A 296 39.79 -7.93 16.15
N VAL A 297 38.62 -7.68 16.72
CA VAL A 297 38.53 -7.16 18.10
C VAL A 297 38.69 -8.37 19.02
N THR A 298 39.89 -8.52 19.59
CA THR A 298 40.19 -9.53 20.60
C THR A 298 39.41 -9.23 21.88
N SER A 299 38.50 -10.12 22.26
CA SER A 299 37.87 -10.14 23.58
C SER A 299 38.85 -10.63 24.64
N SER A 300 39.00 -9.93 25.77
CA SER A 300 39.65 -10.45 26.98
C SER A 300 38.67 -10.39 28.17
N PRO A 301 38.60 -11.41 29.05
CA PRO A 301 37.62 -11.46 30.13
C PRO A 301 38.19 -11.16 31.53
N LYS A 302 37.30 -10.61 32.37
CA LYS A 302 37.18 -10.70 33.85
C LYS A 302 38.07 -9.84 34.79
N SER A 303 37.33 -9.28 35.77
CA SER A 303 37.62 -9.21 37.21
C SER A 303 38.56 -8.10 37.76
N GLY A 304 37.97 -7.23 38.60
CA GLY A 304 38.55 -6.96 39.93
C GLY A 304 39.00 -5.52 40.25
N LYS A 305 38.31 -4.94 41.26
CA LYS A 305 38.79 -3.99 42.29
C LYS A 305 39.50 -2.67 41.90
N LEU A 306 38.83 -1.57 42.28
CA LEU A 306 39.31 -0.34 42.94
C LEU A 306 40.83 -0.11 43.06
N ARG A 307 41.31 1.06 42.61
CA ARG A 307 42.00 2.08 43.43
C ARG A 307 42.29 3.36 42.63
N ALA A 308 41.92 4.51 43.21
CA ALA A 308 42.51 5.80 42.91
C ALA A 308 43.90 5.88 43.57
N TYR A 309 44.87 6.57 42.96
CA TYR A 309 45.89 7.43 43.58
C TYR A 309 46.67 8.20 42.51
N ASP A 310 46.88 9.49 42.78
CA ASP A 310 47.80 10.43 42.13
C ASP A 310 49.26 9.93 42.06
N LEU A 311 50.06 10.52 41.17
CA LEU A 311 51.31 11.23 41.53
C LEU A 311 52.01 11.84 40.30
N ASN A 312 52.24 13.15 40.38
CA ASN A 312 53.30 13.88 39.70
C ASN A 312 54.68 13.24 40.00
N ASN A 313 55.60 13.23 39.03
CA ASN A 313 56.88 13.98 39.11
C ASN A 313 57.75 13.82 37.85
N ASP A 314 58.10 14.98 37.29
CA ASP A 314 59.42 15.47 36.83
C ASP A 314 60.54 14.58 36.26
N ASP A 315 61.22 15.25 35.31
CA ASP A 315 62.65 15.23 34.97
C ASP A 315 63.21 14.14 34.04
N THR A 316 63.61 14.52 32.81
CA THR A 316 65.01 14.94 32.53
C THR A 316 65.27 15.30 31.05
N ARG A 317 66.22 16.23 30.88
CA ARG A 317 66.77 16.89 29.69
C ARG A 317 67.60 16.02 28.73
N SER A 318 67.83 16.60 27.54
CA SER A 318 68.94 16.45 26.57
C SER A 318 68.88 15.21 25.65
N MET A 319 69.08 15.30 24.33
CA MET A 319 69.74 16.27 23.45
C MET A 319 68.84 16.71 22.29
#